data_AF-A0A9D0X895-F1
#
_entry.id   AF-A0A9D0X895-F1
#
_cell.length_a   1.000
_cell.length_b   1.000
_cell.length_c   1.000
_cell.angle_alpha   90.00
_cell.angle_beta   90.00
_cell.angle_gamma   90.00
#
_symmetry.space_group_name_H-M   'P 1'
#
loop_
_entity.id
_entity.type
_entity.pdbx_description
1 polymer ?
#
loop_
_entity_poly.entity_id
_entity_poly.type
_entity_poly.pdbx_seq_one_letter_code
_entity_poly.pdbx_strand_id
1 'polypeptide(L)'
;MKRKLARFMFVAAVLLSQAAVAAEAACFVPKGFGVSPVDKERLNSLSVSRTLWLGAALKGENDGEQVLIGGLFDRPFVPLGEAEGLVGSYRCRTIKMGGGLPFVVYGWFSCEIFTEEAALVIRKTSGSQRFLGVLVPAGEGYAYKGALSYGYESVSKLYGEDPERNQVGCLSATGDGPDHLVLEMPAPRFESVHDVIEMLRTR
;
A
#
# COMPACT_ATOMS: atom_id res chain seq x y z
N MET A 1 62.18 -36.15 17.85
CA MET A 1 61.02 -37.07 18.06
C MET A 1 59.81 -36.23 18.49
N LYS A 2 58.74 -36.19 17.66
CA LYS A 2 57.36 -35.73 17.96
C LYS A 2 57.22 -34.20 18.20
N ARG A 3 56.27 -33.42 17.66
CA ARG A 3 54.91 -33.66 17.15
C ARG A 3 54.58 -32.65 16.03
N LYS A 4 53.95 -33.09 14.94
CA LYS A 4 53.35 -32.23 13.91
C LYS A 4 52.05 -31.63 14.48
N LEU A 5 51.94 -30.31 14.57
CA LEU A 5 50.66 -29.63 14.82
C LEU A 5 49.93 -29.50 13.47
N ALA A 6 48.88 -30.31 13.29
CA ALA A 6 47.93 -30.10 12.21
C ALA A 6 47.08 -28.86 12.55
N ARG A 7 47.25 -27.78 11.79
CA ARG A 7 46.32 -26.64 11.84
C ARG A 7 45.02 -27.08 11.17
N PHE A 8 44.02 -27.38 11.99
CA PHE A 8 42.64 -27.55 11.54
C PHE A 8 42.18 -26.22 10.92
N MET A 9 41.81 -26.29 9.65
CA MET A 9 41.23 -25.20 8.90
C MET A 9 39.76 -25.07 9.33
N PHE A 10 39.47 -24.16 10.28
CA PHE A 10 38.09 -23.78 10.59
C PHE A 10 37.61 -22.85 9.47
N VAL A 11 36.92 -23.41 8.48
CA VAL A 11 36.12 -22.62 7.54
C VAL A 11 34.89 -22.17 8.32
N ALA A 12 34.90 -20.93 8.79
CA ALA A 12 33.71 -20.30 9.37
C ALA A 12 32.66 -20.17 8.25
N ALA A 13 31.61 -20.98 8.31
CA ALA A 13 30.45 -20.80 7.46
C ALA A 13 29.77 -19.49 7.86
N VAL A 14 29.93 -18.47 7.04
CA VAL A 14 29.19 -17.21 7.16
C VAL A 14 27.73 -17.53 6.81
N LEU A 15 26.90 -17.70 7.85
CA LEU A 15 25.46 -17.65 7.72
C LEU A 15 25.11 -16.21 7.33
N LEU A 16 24.91 -15.97 6.03
CA LEU A 16 24.25 -14.77 5.53
C LEU A 16 22.83 -14.77 6.09
N SER A 17 22.64 -14.02 7.17
CA SER A 17 21.33 -13.61 7.65
C SER A 17 20.62 -12.93 6.47
N GLN A 18 19.54 -13.55 5.98
CA GLN A 18 18.62 -12.89 5.07
C GLN A 18 18.01 -11.73 5.85
N ALA A 19 18.55 -10.53 5.65
CA ALA A 19 17.85 -9.33 6.06
C ALA A 19 16.49 -9.37 5.39
N ALA A 20 15.42 -9.16 6.16
CA ALA A 20 14.10 -8.93 5.60
C ALA A 20 14.22 -7.73 4.64
N VAL A 21 14.29 -8.02 3.34
CA VAL A 21 14.19 -6.99 2.33
C VAL A 21 12.77 -6.45 2.51
N ALA A 22 12.65 -5.22 3.01
CA ALA A 22 11.38 -4.52 3.01
C ALA A 22 10.81 -4.68 1.61
N ALA A 23 9.64 -5.32 1.49
CA ALA A 23 9.07 -5.67 0.18
C ALA A 23 9.16 -4.45 -0.72
N GLU A 24 9.82 -4.57 -1.86
CA GLU A 24 9.89 -3.45 -2.80
C GLU A 24 8.46 -3.09 -3.21
N ALA A 25 8.21 -1.82 -3.54
CA ALA A 25 6.86 -1.43 -3.96
C ALA A 25 6.45 -2.29 -5.16
N ALA A 26 5.26 -2.92 -5.11
CA ALA A 26 4.79 -3.79 -6.20
C ALA A 26 4.61 -3.01 -7.52
N CYS A 27 4.48 -1.68 -7.43
CA CYS A 27 4.25 -0.79 -8.57
C CYS A 27 5.42 0.15 -8.84
N PHE A 28 5.67 0.38 -10.13
CA PHE A 28 6.42 1.53 -10.62
C PHE A 28 5.46 2.62 -11.15
N VAL A 29 5.95 3.82 -11.44
CA VAL A 29 5.13 4.87 -12.09
C VAL A 29 5.03 4.62 -13.60
N PRO A 30 3.84 4.29 -14.16
CA PRO A 30 3.73 3.98 -15.58
C PRO A 30 4.10 5.16 -16.49
N LYS A 31 4.62 4.86 -17.68
CA LYS A 31 4.85 5.89 -18.70
C LYS A 31 3.50 6.49 -19.11
N GLY A 32 3.41 7.82 -19.14
CA GLY A 32 2.17 8.50 -19.53
C GLY A 32 1.07 8.44 -18.47
N PHE A 33 1.38 8.06 -17.22
CA PHE A 33 0.38 7.95 -16.15
C PHE A 33 -0.37 9.27 -15.85
N GLY A 34 0.16 10.41 -16.28
CA GLY A 34 -0.54 11.70 -16.23
C GLY A 34 -0.74 12.20 -14.81
N VAL A 35 0.30 12.09 -13.98
CA VAL A 35 0.35 12.63 -12.61
C VAL A 35 1.30 13.83 -12.55
N SER A 36 1.07 14.72 -11.59
CA SER A 36 1.91 15.89 -11.34
C SER A 36 3.35 15.47 -10.96
N PRO A 37 4.36 16.36 -11.13
CA PRO A 37 5.72 16.07 -10.66
C PRO A 37 5.79 15.75 -9.17
N VAL A 38 4.98 16.43 -8.35
CA VAL A 38 4.89 16.20 -6.90
C VAL A 38 4.35 14.80 -6.62
N ASP A 39 3.29 14.39 -7.30
CA ASP A 39 2.69 13.07 -7.10
C ASP A 39 3.56 11.93 -7.65
N LYS A 40 4.34 12.20 -8.70
CA LYS A 40 5.36 11.28 -9.19
C LYS A 40 6.43 11.02 -8.11
N GLU A 41 6.88 12.07 -7.43
CA GLU A 41 7.86 11.95 -6.34
C GLU A 41 7.26 11.18 -5.15
N ARG A 42 6.00 11.45 -4.80
CA ARG A 42 5.27 10.68 -3.78
C ARG A 42 5.24 9.19 -4.13
N LEU A 43 4.89 8.82 -5.36
CA LEU A 43 4.92 7.42 -5.80
C LEU A 43 6.33 6.79 -5.72
N ASN A 44 7.37 7.52 -6.11
CA ASN A 44 8.76 7.04 -6.03
C ASN A 44 9.25 6.87 -4.60
N SER A 45 8.66 7.57 -3.63
CA SER A 45 8.99 7.49 -2.21
C SER A 45 8.13 6.47 -1.44
N LEU A 46 7.37 5.61 -2.14
CA LEU A 46 6.45 4.67 -1.51
C LEU A 46 7.13 3.79 -0.45
N SER A 47 8.21 3.10 -0.80
CA SER A 47 8.94 2.22 0.13
C SER A 47 9.50 2.98 1.34
N VAL A 48 9.93 4.23 1.13
CA VAL A 48 10.44 5.10 2.21
C VAL A 48 9.31 5.45 3.18
N SER A 49 8.17 5.93 2.64
CA SER A 49 7.02 6.29 3.46
C SER A 49 6.45 5.09 4.23
N ARG A 50 6.40 3.91 3.60
CA ARG A 50 6.01 2.64 4.25
C ARG A 50 6.96 2.31 5.40
N THR A 51 8.27 2.38 5.17
CA THR A 51 9.28 2.07 6.21
C THR A 51 9.13 2.99 7.42
N LEU A 52 8.91 4.29 7.20
CA LEU A 52 8.66 5.25 8.28
C LEU A 52 7.38 4.92 9.04
N TRP A 53 6.32 4.53 8.33
CA TRP A 53 5.03 4.16 8.90
C TRP A 53 5.12 2.86 9.74
N LEU A 54 5.74 1.81 9.21
CA LEU A 54 5.98 0.55 9.93
C LEU A 54 6.84 0.77 11.18
N GLY A 55 7.92 1.54 11.05
CA GLY A 55 8.79 1.87 12.16
C GLY A 55 8.11 2.71 13.23
N ALA A 56 7.15 3.57 12.86
CA ALA A 56 6.35 4.31 13.81
C ALA A 56 5.38 3.37 14.55
N ALA A 57 4.76 2.42 13.86
CA ALA A 57 3.82 1.49 14.48
C ALA A 57 4.47 0.50 15.43
N LEU A 58 5.70 0.05 15.15
CA LEU A 58 6.48 -0.77 16.07
C LEU A 58 6.85 -0.05 17.38
N LYS A 59 6.81 1.29 17.39
CA LYS A 59 6.98 2.10 18.61
C LYS A 59 5.67 2.34 19.35
N GLY A 60 4.53 2.01 18.73
CA GLY A 60 3.21 2.09 19.37
C GLY A 60 3.10 1.07 20.50
N GLU A 61 2.40 1.44 21.56
CA GLU A 61 2.23 0.62 22.77
C GLU A 61 1.09 -0.40 22.65
N ASN A 62 0.46 -0.52 21.48
CA ASN A 62 -0.74 -1.33 21.26
C ASN A 62 -0.43 -2.56 20.39
N ASP A 63 -0.41 -3.74 21.02
CA ASP A 63 -0.16 -5.03 20.37
C ASP A 63 -1.12 -5.31 19.20
N GLY A 64 -2.36 -4.81 19.27
CA GLY A 64 -3.34 -4.99 18.20
C GLY A 64 -2.95 -4.30 16.89
N GLU A 65 -2.22 -3.18 16.98
CA GLU A 65 -1.71 -2.43 15.82
C GLU A 65 -0.58 -3.20 15.15
N GLN A 66 0.33 -3.76 15.95
CA GLN A 66 1.43 -4.57 15.47
C GLN A 66 0.93 -5.84 14.78
N VAL A 67 -0.05 -6.53 15.37
CA VAL A 67 -0.67 -7.73 14.77
C VAL A 67 -1.36 -7.39 13.44
N LEU A 68 -2.10 -6.28 13.39
CA LEU A 68 -2.75 -5.82 12.17
C LEU A 68 -1.73 -5.59 11.05
N ILE A 69 -0.67 -4.84 11.34
CA ILE A 69 0.36 -4.47 10.38
C ILE A 69 1.12 -5.69 9.89
N GLY A 70 1.51 -6.57 10.82
CA GLY A 70 2.17 -7.81 10.46
C GLY A 70 1.31 -8.66 9.53
N GLY A 71 0.00 -8.73 9.81
CA GLY A 71 -0.96 -9.39 8.92
C GLY A 71 -0.97 -8.87 7.49
N LEU A 72 -0.73 -7.57 7.29
CA LEU A 72 -0.73 -6.92 5.97
C LEU A 72 0.62 -6.99 5.25
N PHE A 73 1.74 -6.91 5.98
CA PHE A 73 3.06 -6.65 5.39
C PHE A 73 4.15 -7.69 5.71
N ASP A 74 3.95 -8.64 6.65
CA ASP A 74 4.98 -9.63 7.00
C ASP A 74 5.21 -10.70 5.92
N ARG A 75 4.24 -10.84 5.01
CA ARG A 75 4.35 -11.75 3.87
C ARG A 75 4.58 -10.94 2.60
N PRO A 76 5.39 -11.47 1.66
CA PRO A 76 5.54 -10.86 0.35
C PRO A 76 4.17 -10.63 -0.31
N PHE A 77 4.04 -9.52 -1.02
CA PHE A 77 2.89 -9.30 -1.87
C PHE A 77 2.83 -10.36 -2.96
N VAL A 78 1.61 -10.71 -3.35
CA VAL A 78 1.36 -11.62 -4.46
C VAL A 78 1.06 -10.78 -5.70
N PRO A 79 1.58 -11.14 -6.89
CA PRO A 79 1.25 -10.44 -8.11
C PRO A 79 -0.26 -10.41 -8.37
N LEU A 80 -0.78 -9.22 -8.66
CA LEU A 80 -2.13 -9.05 -9.14
C LEU A 80 -2.25 -9.51 -10.58
N GLY A 81 -3.30 -10.27 -10.86
CA GLY A 81 -3.64 -10.71 -12.22
C GLY A 81 -4.32 -9.63 -13.05
N GLU A 82 -5.01 -10.07 -14.09
CA GLU A 82 -5.75 -9.20 -15.01
C GLU A 82 -6.90 -8.44 -14.31
N ALA A 83 -7.32 -7.34 -14.94
CA ALA A 83 -8.29 -6.40 -14.40
C ALA A 83 -9.63 -7.07 -14.02
N GLU A 84 -10.07 -8.05 -14.80
CA GLU A 84 -11.31 -8.81 -14.57
C GLU A 84 -11.30 -9.54 -13.23
N GLY A 85 -10.13 -10.00 -12.79
CA GLY A 85 -9.96 -10.65 -11.49
C GLY A 85 -10.15 -9.69 -10.32
N LEU A 86 -9.98 -8.38 -10.53
CA LEU A 86 -10.13 -7.37 -9.48
C LEU A 86 -11.53 -6.78 -9.39
N VAL A 87 -12.34 -6.88 -10.45
CA VAL A 87 -13.71 -6.38 -10.45
C VAL A 87 -14.53 -7.06 -9.33
N GLY A 88 -15.29 -6.27 -8.59
CA GLY A 88 -16.16 -6.76 -7.53
C GLY A 88 -16.38 -5.78 -6.38
N SER A 89 -17.19 -6.22 -5.43
CA SER A 89 -17.45 -5.50 -4.18
C SER A 89 -16.45 -5.88 -3.09
N TYR A 90 -16.10 -4.88 -2.29
CA TYR A 90 -15.16 -5.00 -1.20
C TYR A 90 -15.70 -4.28 0.04
N ARG A 91 -15.34 -4.78 1.21
CA ARG A 91 -15.26 -3.93 2.40
C ARG A 91 -13.85 -3.38 2.46
N CYS A 92 -13.72 -2.12 2.85
CA CYS A 92 -12.43 -1.46 2.98
C CYS A 92 -12.33 -0.66 4.27
N ARG A 93 -11.14 -0.51 4.82
CA ARG A 93 -10.87 0.40 5.94
C ARG A 93 -9.60 1.18 5.72
N THR A 94 -9.53 2.35 6.31
CA THR A 94 -8.35 3.21 6.26
C THR A 94 -7.52 3.00 7.51
N ILE A 95 -6.21 2.92 7.33
CA ILE A 95 -5.22 2.88 8.40
C ILE A 95 -4.27 4.05 8.18
N LYS A 96 -4.14 4.92 9.18
CA LYS A 96 -3.33 6.14 9.09
C LYS A 96 -2.29 6.13 10.20
N MET A 97 -1.08 6.60 9.88
CA MET A 97 -0.09 6.93 10.90
C MET A 97 0.89 7.99 10.42
N GLY A 98 1.46 8.75 11.36
CA GLY A 98 2.47 9.77 11.13
C GLY A 98 1.87 11.16 10.99
N GLY A 99 2.68 12.16 10.63
CA GLY A 99 2.19 13.55 10.47
C GLY A 99 1.69 14.21 11.76
N GLY A 100 1.99 13.63 12.93
CA GLY A 100 1.45 14.05 14.22
C GLY A 100 0.20 13.29 14.66
N LEU A 101 -0.36 12.41 13.82
CA LEU A 101 -1.44 11.51 14.21
C LEU A 101 -0.92 10.26 14.93
N PRO A 102 -1.64 9.77 15.95
CA PRO A 102 -1.44 8.41 16.46
C PRO A 102 -1.77 7.41 15.35
N PHE A 103 -1.43 6.14 15.57
CA PHE A 103 -1.94 5.08 14.70
C PHE A 103 -3.47 5.04 14.80
N VAL A 104 -4.16 5.14 13.67
CA VAL A 104 -5.63 5.14 13.62
C VAL A 104 -6.10 4.08 12.64
N VAL A 105 -6.90 3.14 13.15
CA VAL A 105 -7.62 2.15 12.36
C VAL A 105 -9.09 2.56 12.31
N TYR A 106 -9.57 2.89 11.11
CA TYR A 106 -10.98 3.18 10.92
C TYR A 106 -11.81 1.89 10.78
N GLY A 107 -13.12 2.01 10.99
CA GLY A 107 -14.07 0.93 10.74
C GLY A 107 -14.16 0.55 9.25
N TRP A 108 -14.94 -0.50 8.98
CA TRP A 108 -15.19 -0.98 7.63
C TRP A 108 -16.21 -0.10 6.90
N PHE A 109 -15.95 0.13 5.61
CA PHE A 109 -16.74 0.88 4.65
C PHE A 109 -16.92 0.05 3.38
N SER A 110 -17.86 0.46 2.54
CA SER A 110 -18.07 -0.11 1.22
C SER A 110 -17.08 0.47 0.19
N CYS A 111 -16.40 -0.41 -0.51
CA CYS A 111 -15.57 -0.13 -1.68
C CYS A 111 -15.96 -1.04 -2.86
N GLU A 112 -15.56 -0.64 -4.06
CA GLU A 112 -15.83 -1.38 -5.29
C GLU A 112 -14.71 -1.15 -6.28
N ILE A 113 -14.39 -2.19 -7.05
CA ILE A 113 -13.58 -2.09 -8.26
C ILE A 113 -14.46 -2.51 -9.44
N PHE A 114 -14.50 -1.71 -10.49
CA PHE A 114 -15.32 -1.94 -11.67
C PHE A 114 -14.64 -1.40 -12.93
N THR A 115 -15.15 -1.76 -14.10
CA THR A 115 -14.66 -1.25 -15.38
C THR A 115 -15.60 -0.19 -15.95
N GLU A 116 -15.05 0.94 -16.38
CA GLU A 116 -15.79 2.02 -17.04
C GLU A 116 -14.98 2.49 -18.25
N GLU A 117 -15.57 2.46 -19.46
CA GLU A 117 -14.89 2.85 -20.70
C GLU A 117 -13.48 2.24 -20.89
N ALA A 118 -13.32 0.96 -20.53
CA ALA A 118 -12.06 0.19 -20.51
C ALA A 118 -11.03 0.61 -19.44
N ALA A 119 -11.32 1.61 -18.60
CA ALA A 119 -10.54 1.90 -17.41
C ALA A 119 -10.96 1.00 -16.25
N LEU A 120 -9.98 0.49 -15.49
CA LEU A 120 -10.24 -0.13 -14.20
C LEU A 120 -10.36 0.98 -13.14
N VAL A 121 -11.51 1.05 -12.49
CA VAL A 121 -11.89 2.11 -11.55
C VAL A 121 -12.04 1.53 -10.16
N ILE A 122 -11.54 2.24 -9.16
CA ILE A 122 -11.69 1.93 -7.75
C ILE A 122 -12.42 3.07 -7.04
N ARG A 123 -13.38 2.74 -6.18
CA ARG A 123 -14.10 3.73 -5.38
C ARG A 123 -14.39 3.26 -3.96
N LYS A 124 -14.42 4.22 -3.04
CA LYS A 124 -15.01 4.10 -1.70
C LYS A 124 -16.34 4.85 -1.68
N THR A 125 -17.44 4.16 -1.40
CA THR A 125 -18.80 4.71 -1.58
C THR A 125 -19.43 5.23 -0.29
N SER A 126 -18.83 4.97 0.88
CA SER A 126 -19.38 5.32 2.20
C SER A 126 -18.35 6.00 3.11
N GLY A 127 -18.85 6.63 4.19
CA GLY A 127 -18.06 7.38 5.17
C GLY A 127 -17.87 8.86 4.83
N SER A 128 -17.28 9.60 5.76
CA SER A 128 -17.05 11.05 5.65
C SER A 128 -16.02 11.44 4.60
N GLN A 129 -15.10 10.53 4.28
CA GLN A 129 -14.12 10.65 3.22
C GLN A 129 -14.27 9.46 2.27
N ARG A 130 -14.54 9.77 1.01
CA ARG A 130 -14.67 8.84 -0.12
C ARG A 130 -13.55 9.13 -1.10
N PHE A 131 -13.31 8.22 -2.02
CA PHE A 131 -12.41 8.47 -3.15
C PHE A 131 -12.90 7.76 -4.40
N LEU A 132 -12.47 8.28 -5.53
CA LEU A 132 -12.64 7.71 -6.86
C LEU A 132 -11.31 7.85 -7.60
N GLY A 133 -10.90 6.80 -8.28
CA GLY A 133 -9.71 6.86 -9.12
C GLY A 133 -9.56 5.68 -10.05
N VAL A 134 -8.52 5.74 -10.87
CA VAL A 134 -8.20 4.73 -11.88
C VAL A 134 -6.99 3.92 -11.46
N LEU A 135 -7.00 2.66 -11.87
CA LEU A 135 -5.95 1.67 -11.68
C LEU A 135 -5.33 1.33 -13.04
N VAL A 136 -4.01 1.40 -13.13
CA VAL A 136 -3.25 1.05 -14.35
C VAL A 136 -2.22 -0.01 -13.99
N PRO A 137 -2.10 -1.10 -14.78
CA PRO A 137 -1.09 -2.13 -14.54
C PRO A 137 0.31 -1.54 -14.38
N ALA A 138 1.00 -1.93 -13.31
CA ALA A 138 2.31 -1.42 -12.95
C ALA A 138 3.08 -2.45 -12.12
N GLY A 139 4.04 -3.13 -12.74
CA GLY A 139 4.85 -4.15 -12.07
C GLY A 139 4.02 -5.37 -11.72
N GLU A 140 4.02 -5.74 -10.45
CA GLU A 140 3.22 -6.83 -9.89
C GLU A 140 1.87 -6.33 -9.31
N GLY A 141 1.60 -5.02 -9.41
CA GLY A 141 0.38 -4.40 -8.90
C GLY A 141 -0.27 -3.44 -9.89
N TYR A 142 -1.07 -2.51 -9.36
CA TYR A 142 -1.70 -1.45 -10.13
C TYR A 142 -1.37 -0.08 -9.54
N ALA A 143 -0.83 0.81 -10.37
CA ALA A 143 -0.65 2.21 -10.00
C ALA A 143 -2.02 2.89 -9.92
N TYR A 144 -2.24 3.62 -8.82
CA TYR A 144 -3.47 4.35 -8.54
C TYR A 144 -3.27 5.86 -8.70
N LYS A 145 -4.24 6.52 -9.33
CA LYS A 145 -4.44 7.97 -9.25
C LYS A 145 -5.92 8.28 -9.08
N GLY A 146 -6.24 9.16 -8.16
CA GLY A 146 -7.62 9.53 -7.85
C GLY A 146 -7.72 10.78 -7.02
N ALA A 147 -8.90 11.06 -6.50
CA ALA A 147 -9.10 12.20 -5.61
C ALA A 147 -10.04 11.87 -4.45
N LEU A 148 -9.76 12.53 -3.32
CA LEU A 148 -10.63 12.52 -2.16
C LEU A 148 -11.87 13.38 -2.40
N SER A 149 -13.01 12.87 -1.96
CA SER A 149 -14.26 13.60 -1.85
C SER A 149 -14.81 13.47 -0.44
N TYR A 150 -15.40 14.54 0.07
CA TYR A 150 -16.14 14.51 1.33
C TYR A 150 -17.51 13.84 1.14
N GLY A 151 -18.02 13.26 2.22
CA GLY A 151 -19.27 12.51 2.23
C GLY A 151 -20.51 13.36 1.86
N TYR A 152 -20.42 14.67 2.07
CA TYR A 152 -21.50 15.62 1.72
C TYR A 152 -21.48 16.06 0.25
N GLU A 153 -20.44 15.75 -0.52
CA GLU A 153 -20.36 16.14 -1.93
C GLU A 153 -21.23 15.21 -2.80
N SER A 154 -22.06 15.76 -3.68
CA SER A 154 -22.95 14.97 -4.54
C SER A 154 -22.21 14.27 -5.70
N VAL A 155 -21.05 14.79 -6.08
CA VAL A 155 -20.21 14.28 -7.17
C VAL A 155 -18.83 13.98 -6.64
N SER A 156 -18.29 12.82 -7.01
CA SER A 156 -16.91 12.45 -6.69
C SER A 156 -15.94 13.29 -7.51
N LYS A 157 -14.90 13.78 -6.88
CA LYS A 157 -13.79 14.46 -7.54
C LYS A 157 -12.94 13.50 -8.36
N LEU A 158 -12.42 14.02 -9.46
CA LEU A 158 -11.42 13.37 -10.29
C LEU A 158 -10.02 13.92 -9.99
N TYR A 159 -9.01 13.10 -10.27
CA TYR A 159 -7.61 13.52 -10.15
C TYR A 159 -7.36 14.78 -10.99
N GLY A 160 -6.77 15.82 -10.39
CA GLY A 160 -6.43 17.08 -11.04
C GLY A 160 -7.48 18.19 -10.92
N GLU A 161 -8.71 17.90 -10.51
CA GLU A 161 -9.74 18.94 -10.29
C GLU A 161 -9.43 19.81 -9.06
N ASP A 162 -8.84 19.19 -8.02
CA ASP A 162 -8.38 19.86 -6.81
C ASP A 162 -7.03 19.24 -6.40
N PRO A 163 -5.90 19.90 -6.72
CA PRO A 163 -4.57 19.40 -6.39
C PRO A 163 -4.34 19.15 -4.90
N GLU A 164 -5.15 19.72 -4.00
CA GLU A 164 -5.06 19.45 -2.57
C GLU A 164 -5.64 18.10 -2.19
N ARG A 165 -6.51 17.54 -3.04
CA ARG A 165 -7.19 16.27 -2.81
C ARG A 165 -6.69 15.14 -3.68
N ASN A 166 -5.66 15.39 -4.48
CA ASN A 166 -5.02 14.38 -5.31
C ASN A 166 -4.44 13.25 -4.45
N GLN A 167 -4.78 12.03 -4.83
CA GLN A 167 -4.26 10.81 -4.26
C GLN A 167 -3.54 10.02 -5.34
N VAL A 168 -2.43 9.39 -4.94
CA VAL A 168 -1.67 8.45 -5.76
C VAL A 168 -1.21 7.31 -4.88
N GLY A 169 -1.03 6.14 -5.47
CA GLY A 169 -0.65 4.95 -4.71
C GLY A 169 -0.35 3.72 -5.54
N CYS A 170 -0.18 2.61 -4.85
CA CYS A 170 0.00 1.28 -5.42
C CYS A 170 -1.00 0.32 -4.77
N LEU A 171 -1.80 -0.36 -5.60
CA LEU A 171 -2.65 -1.47 -5.19
C LEU A 171 -1.90 -2.78 -5.37
N SER A 172 -1.86 -3.59 -4.32
CA SER A 172 -1.21 -4.91 -4.28
C SER A 172 -2.12 -5.93 -3.57
N ALA A 173 -1.96 -7.23 -3.86
CA ALA A 173 -2.52 -8.29 -3.03
C ALA A 173 -1.57 -8.64 -1.89
N THR A 174 -2.13 -8.83 -0.69
CA THR A 174 -1.36 -9.31 0.45
C THR A 174 -0.95 -10.77 0.25
N GLY A 175 -0.07 -11.26 1.12
CA GLY A 175 0.30 -12.68 1.16
C GLY A 175 -0.84 -13.65 1.49
N ASP A 176 -2.06 -13.16 1.80
CA ASP A 176 -3.26 -14.00 1.94
C ASP A 176 -3.90 -14.37 0.60
N GLY A 177 -3.56 -13.66 -0.48
CA GLY A 177 -4.06 -13.91 -1.82
C GLY A 177 -4.88 -12.76 -2.42
N PRO A 178 -5.44 -12.95 -3.63
CA PRO A 178 -5.99 -11.87 -4.47
C PRO A 178 -7.31 -11.25 -3.97
N ASP A 179 -7.89 -11.80 -2.90
CA ASP A 179 -9.12 -11.26 -2.29
C ASP A 179 -8.83 -10.33 -1.10
N HIS A 180 -7.56 -10.22 -0.70
CA HIS A 180 -7.09 -9.33 0.34
C HIS A 180 -6.11 -8.34 -0.28
N LEU A 181 -6.58 -7.11 -0.49
CA LEU A 181 -5.83 -6.06 -1.17
C LEU A 181 -5.40 -4.95 -0.21
N VAL A 182 -4.30 -4.29 -0.55
CA VAL A 182 -3.81 -3.10 0.13
C VAL A 182 -3.53 -2.05 -0.94
N LEU A 183 -4.20 -0.90 -0.84
CA LEU A 183 -3.85 0.31 -1.56
C LEU A 183 -3.01 1.21 -0.65
N GLU A 184 -1.75 1.35 -0.99
CA GLU A 184 -0.78 2.18 -0.29
C GLU A 184 -0.69 3.55 -0.92
N MET A 185 -0.86 4.58 -0.11
CA MET A 185 -0.82 5.98 -0.55
C MET A 185 0.30 6.72 0.19
N PRO A 186 1.43 7.00 -0.49
CA PRO A 186 2.57 7.63 0.14
C PRO A 186 2.39 9.14 0.33
N ALA A 187 2.85 9.62 1.48
CA ALA A 187 2.88 11.03 1.86
C ALA A 187 1.63 11.80 1.41
N PRO A 188 0.41 11.36 1.83
CA PRO A 188 -0.81 12.12 1.55
C PRO A 188 -0.66 13.55 2.04
N ARG A 189 -1.27 14.48 1.32
CA ARG A 189 -1.04 15.92 1.54
C ARG A 189 -1.39 16.36 2.96
N PHE A 190 -2.30 15.66 3.62
CA PHE A 190 -2.72 15.94 4.98
C PHE A 190 -2.46 14.75 5.91
N GLU A 191 -2.21 15.10 7.17
CA GLU A 191 -2.41 14.26 8.37
C GLU A 191 -1.48 13.06 8.59
N SER A 192 -0.98 12.35 7.57
CA SER A 192 -0.20 11.12 7.75
C SER A 192 1.03 11.05 6.85
N VAL A 193 2.02 10.23 7.24
CA VAL A 193 3.20 9.96 6.37
C VAL A 193 2.91 8.90 5.32
N HIS A 194 1.93 8.04 5.60
CA HIS A 194 1.49 6.97 4.72
C HIS A 194 0.07 6.55 5.14
N ASP A 195 -0.80 6.40 4.14
CA ASP A 195 -2.14 5.85 4.32
C ASP A 195 -2.23 4.48 3.68
N VAL A 196 -2.91 3.56 4.35
CA VAL A 196 -3.25 2.24 3.81
C VAL A 196 -4.76 2.11 3.71
N ILE A 197 -5.26 1.69 2.55
CA ILE A 197 -6.63 1.17 2.42
C ILE A 197 -6.54 -0.35 2.32
N GLU A 198 -6.90 -1.04 3.40
CA GLU A 198 -7.07 -2.49 3.38
C GLU A 198 -8.44 -2.80 2.77
N MET A 199 -8.50 -3.77 1.87
CA MET A 199 -9.72 -4.18 1.20
C MET A 199 -9.86 -5.70 1.25
N LEU A 200 -11.04 -6.17 1.61
CA LEU A 200 -11.40 -7.58 1.62
C LEU A 200 -12.61 -7.78 0.72
N ARG A 201 -12.50 -8.72 -0.23
CA ARG A 201 -13.60 -9.03 -1.14
C ARG A 201 -14.83 -9.48 -0.35
N THR A 202 -15.98 -8.89 -0.69
CA THR A 202 -17.28 -9.35 -0.19
C THR A 202 -17.89 -10.23 -1.28
N ARG A 203 -18.14 -11.50 -0.97
CA ARG A 203 -18.73 -12.47 -1.90
C ARG A 203 -20.06 -11.97 -2.48
#